data_AF-A0A3M2BB48-F1
#
_entry.id   AF-A0A3M2BB48-F1
#
_cell.length_a   1.000
_cell.length_b   1.000
_cell.length_c   1.000
_cell.angle_alpha   90.00
_cell.angle_beta   90.00
_cell.angle_gamma   90.00
#
_symmetry.space_group_name_H-M   'P 1'
#
loop_
_entity.id
_entity.type
_entity.pdbx_description
1 polymer ?
#
loop_
_entity_poly.entity_id
_entity_poly.type
_entity_poly.pdbx_seq_one_letter_code
_entity_poly.pdbx_strand_id
1 'polypeptide(L)'
;MDERIRELKEGAGREESRINEEFIEFLNKWSTPVLVVLAALAVAYWGWNKYKALQIAKVNEATSAYTSAVRGNPNPDTLANIAEEFSSVRSFGHLARLDLADTYLLSVERGLMPGVEFDPANPPSEADVLDEQMRQTFLERAASLYRQVYEATNSVRGKEPLAIEAAFGLAAVAESRGDIEGAKRHIEDAKRLAEKMQYTALAMIAENRLQTLNNVGPVPALYDAANLPPLPEPEPIEPPATDESGSGIEVPADAPDDASSAGEQTSDDGGVDPAAENQPGDEGSAEQSRESDGGG
;
A
#
# COMPACT_ATOMS: atom_id res chain seq x y z
N MET A 1 61.40 -15.14 -41.88
CA MET A 1 60.65 -14.74 -40.67
C MET A 1 59.71 -15.84 -40.18
N ASP A 2 59.71 -17.04 -40.79
CA ASP A 2 58.74 -18.10 -40.50
C ASP A 2 59.19 -19.12 -39.43
N GLU A 3 60.48 -19.23 -39.15
CA GLU A 3 61.01 -20.20 -38.16
C GLU A 3 60.68 -19.81 -36.71
N ARG A 4 60.70 -18.51 -36.38
CA ARG A 4 60.30 -18.04 -35.03
C ARG A 4 58.82 -18.24 -34.74
N ILE A 5 57.97 -18.18 -35.76
CA ILE A 5 56.51 -18.38 -35.62
C ILE A 5 56.19 -19.87 -35.42
N ARG A 6 57.01 -20.77 -35.98
CA ARG A 6 56.87 -22.22 -35.83
C ARG A 6 57.34 -22.71 -34.46
N GLU A 7 58.44 -22.15 -33.96
CA GLU A 7 58.97 -22.46 -32.63
C GLU A 7 58.06 -21.94 -31.50
N LEU A 8 57.38 -20.80 -31.71
CA LEU A 8 56.32 -20.31 -30.80
C LEU A 8 55.06 -21.20 -30.79
N LYS A 9 54.78 -21.91 -31.89
CA LYS A 9 53.60 -22.78 -32.02
C LYS A 9 53.84 -24.19 -31.45
N GLU A 10 55.09 -24.64 -31.42
CA GLU A 10 55.48 -25.96 -30.89
C GLU A 10 55.91 -25.90 -29.40
N GLY A 11 56.32 -24.73 -28.89
CA GLY A 11 56.60 -24.50 -27.47
C GLY A 11 55.36 -24.31 -26.60
N ALA A 12 54.33 -23.61 -27.10
CA ALA A 12 53.11 -23.30 -26.35
C ALA A 12 52.30 -24.56 -25.95
N GLY A 13 52.33 -25.61 -26.77
CA GLY A 13 51.60 -26.87 -26.48
C GLY A 13 52.26 -27.77 -25.43
N ARG A 14 53.55 -27.58 -25.11
CA ARG A 14 54.26 -28.38 -24.08
C ARG A 14 54.13 -27.78 -22.69
N GLU A 15 54.04 -26.46 -22.58
CA GLU A 15 53.76 -25.78 -21.31
C GLU A 15 52.30 -26.03 -20.86
N GLU A 16 51.33 -26.01 -21.79
CA GLU A 16 49.94 -26.39 -21.50
C GLU A 16 49.80 -27.86 -21.09
N SER A 17 50.57 -28.76 -21.71
CA SER A 17 50.55 -30.19 -21.36
C SER A 17 51.15 -30.45 -19.96
N ARG A 18 52.23 -29.74 -19.57
CA ARG A 18 52.78 -29.83 -18.21
C ARG A 18 51.85 -29.26 -17.16
N ILE A 19 51.20 -28.13 -17.44
CA ILE A 19 50.19 -27.54 -16.56
C ILE A 19 49.05 -28.53 -16.30
N ASN A 20 48.65 -29.29 -17.32
CA ASN A 20 47.59 -30.28 -17.18
C ASN A 20 48.03 -31.52 -16.38
N GLU A 21 49.25 -32.02 -16.59
CA GLU A 21 49.82 -33.13 -15.80
C GLU A 21 50.02 -32.75 -14.33
N GLU A 22 50.56 -31.55 -14.06
CA GLU A 22 50.74 -31.02 -12.70
C GLU A 22 49.38 -30.82 -11.99
N PHE A 23 48.33 -30.42 -12.73
CA PHE A 23 46.96 -30.33 -12.20
C PHE A 23 46.35 -31.70 -11.89
N ILE A 24 46.60 -32.71 -12.72
CA ILE A 24 46.13 -34.09 -12.52
C ILE A 24 46.85 -34.73 -11.33
N GLU A 25 48.16 -34.57 -11.19
CA GLU A 25 48.90 -35.05 -10.01
C GLU A 25 48.45 -34.36 -8.73
N PHE A 26 48.21 -33.05 -8.79
CA PHE A 26 47.65 -32.31 -7.67
C PHE A 26 46.27 -32.83 -7.28
N LEU A 27 45.37 -33.02 -8.26
CA LEU A 27 44.05 -33.63 -8.04
C LEU A 27 44.20 -35.03 -7.47
N ASN A 28 45.07 -35.90 -7.97
CA ASN A 28 45.21 -37.25 -7.40
C ASN A 28 45.71 -37.24 -5.95
N LYS A 29 46.62 -36.30 -5.62
CA LYS A 29 47.18 -36.18 -4.27
C LYS A 29 46.20 -35.56 -3.27
N TRP A 30 45.35 -34.62 -3.73
CA TRP A 30 44.43 -33.85 -2.87
C TRP A 30 42.95 -34.05 -3.20
N SER A 31 42.58 -35.01 -4.06
CA SER A 31 41.19 -35.21 -4.54
C SER A 31 40.23 -35.38 -3.38
N THR A 32 40.51 -36.32 -2.48
CA THR A 32 39.64 -36.59 -1.33
C THR A 32 39.47 -35.36 -0.42
N PRO A 33 40.52 -34.69 0.08
CA PRO A 33 40.35 -33.51 0.91
C PRO A 33 39.73 -32.32 0.16
N VAL A 34 40.06 -32.10 -1.12
CA VAL A 34 39.45 -31.03 -1.95
C VAL A 34 37.97 -31.30 -2.18
N LEU A 35 37.57 -32.53 -2.50
CA LEU A 35 36.17 -32.92 -2.67
C LEU A 35 35.38 -32.74 -1.38
N VAL A 36 35.96 -33.10 -0.22
CA VAL A 36 35.31 -32.88 1.08
C VAL A 36 35.12 -31.38 1.36
N VAL A 37 36.11 -30.54 1.07
CA VAL A 37 35.97 -29.08 1.21
C VAL A 37 34.90 -28.54 0.26
N LEU A 38 34.90 -28.98 -1.00
CA LEU A 38 33.92 -28.53 -2.00
C LEU A 38 32.49 -28.98 -1.65
N ALA A 39 32.34 -30.20 -1.13
CA ALA A 39 31.08 -30.71 -0.59
C ALA A 39 30.62 -29.89 0.64
N ALA A 40 31.53 -29.56 1.56
CA ALA A 40 31.21 -28.73 2.71
C ALA A 40 30.76 -27.31 2.29
N LEU A 41 31.42 -26.71 1.29
CA LEU A 41 31.01 -25.43 0.71
C LEU A 41 29.64 -25.51 0.03
N ALA A 42 29.37 -26.60 -0.70
CA ALA A 42 28.07 -26.82 -1.34
C ALA A 42 26.93 -26.94 -0.32
N VAL A 43 27.13 -27.68 0.77
CA VAL A 43 26.16 -27.80 1.87
C VAL A 43 25.97 -26.46 2.58
N ALA A 44 27.05 -25.73 2.87
CA ALA A 44 26.97 -24.41 3.49
C ALA A 44 26.19 -23.42 2.60
N TYR A 45 26.46 -23.41 1.29
CA TYR A 45 25.75 -22.56 0.33
C TYR A 45 24.26 -22.94 0.23
N TRP A 46 23.95 -24.23 0.14
CA TRP A 46 22.56 -24.71 0.10
C TRP A 46 21.81 -24.34 1.39
N GLY A 47 22.42 -24.55 2.55
CA GLY A 47 21.85 -24.18 3.85
C GLY A 47 21.61 -22.67 3.96
N TRP A 48 22.56 -21.86 3.51
CA TRP A 48 22.42 -20.40 3.46
C TRP A 48 21.29 -19.95 2.52
N ASN A 49 21.16 -20.60 1.36
CA ASN A 49 20.10 -20.30 0.40
C ASN A 49 18.72 -20.70 0.95
N LYS A 50 18.62 -21.85 1.63
CA LYS A 50 17.39 -22.29 2.32
C LYS A 50 17.02 -21.33 3.46
N TYR A 51 17.99 -20.88 4.26
CA TYR A 51 17.75 -19.90 5.31
C TYR A 51 17.23 -18.56 4.75
N LYS A 52 17.86 -18.06 3.67
CA LYS A 52 17.38 -16.86 2.97
C LYS A 52 15.96 -17.04 2.43
N ALA A 53 15.66 -18.19 1.82
CA ALA A 53 14.32 -18.49 1.31
C ALA A 53 13.26 -18.45 2.43
N LEU A 54 13.56 -19.00 3.61
CA LEU A 54 12.66 -18.95 4.78
C LEU A 54 12.44 -17.52 5.28
N GLN A 55 13.49 -16.69 5.32
CA GLN A 55 13.38 -15.28 5.71
C GLN A 55 12.52 -14.48 4.72
N ILE A 56 12.71 -14.71 3.42
CA ILE A 56 11.91 -14.08 2.36
C ILE A 56 10.45 -14.54 2.46
N ALA A 57 10.20 -15.83 2.71
CA ALA A 57 8.84 -16.36 2.87
C ALA A 57 8.09 -15.64 4.00
N LYS A 58 8.72 -15.46 5.18
CA LYS A 58 8.11 -14.71 6.29
C LYS A 58 7.83 -13.25 5.96
N VAL A 59 8.70 -12.60 5.19
CA VAL A 59 8.47 -11.21 4.76
C VAL A 59 7.30 -11.14 3.76
N ASN A 60 7.20 -12.09 2.83
CA ASN A 60 6.10 -12.15 1.87
C ASN A 60 4.76 -12.42 2.57
N GLU A 61 4.75 -13.31 3.55
CA GLU A 61 3.58 -13.59 4.40
C GLU A 61 3.15 -12.34 5.16
N ALA A 62 4.08 -11.67 5.85
CA ALA A 62 3.81 -10.42 6.56
C ALA A 62 3.26 -9.33 5.61
N THR A 63 3.84 -9.22 4.41
CA THR A 63 3.38 -8.26 3.39
C THR A 63 1.96 -8.57 2.92
N SER A 64 1.66 -9.84 2.66
CA SER A 64 0.32 -10.26 2.22
C SER A 64 -0.74 -10.03 3.31
N ALA A 65 -0.45 -10.42 4.55
CA ALA A 65 -1.33 -10.22 5.69
C ALA A 65 -1.57 -8.72 5.94
N TYR A 66 -0.50 -7.92 5.96
CA TYR A 66 -0.59 -6.48 6.19
C TYR A 66 -1.36 -5.75 5.07
N THR A 67 -0.98 -5.98 3.81
CA THR A 67 -1.63 -5.29 2.68
C THR A 67 -3.10 -5.66 2.48
N SER A 68 -3.50 -6.87 2.89
CA SER A 68 -4.92 -7.25 2.90
C SER A 68 -5.69 -6.62 4.06
N ALA A 69 -5.07 -6.48 5.24
CA ALA A 69 -5.70 -5.88 6.41
C ALA A 69 -5.92 -4.35 6.29
N VAL A 70 -5.00 -3.64 5.64
CA VAL A 70 -5.08 -2.16 5.49
C VAL A 70 -5.95 -1.74 4.29
N ARG A 71 -6.32 -2.67 3.41
CA ARG A 71 -7.13 -2.36 2.23
C ARG A 71 -8.61 -2.19 2.61
N GLY A 72 -9.15 -1.00 2.38
CA GLY A 72 -10.57 -0.70 2.64
C GLY A 72 -10.77 -0.16 4.04
N ASN A 73 -11.64 -0.80 4.82
CA ASN A 73 -11.94 -0.43 6.20
C ASN A 73 -11.20 -1.37 7.17
N PRO A 74 -10.07 -0.95 7.78
CA PRO A 74 -9.22 -1.83 8.56
C PRO A 74 -9.92 -2.30 9.84
N ASN A 75 -9.87 -3.61 10.10
CA ASN A 75 -10.40 -4.17 11.34
C ASN A 75 -9.34 -4.08 12.46
N PRO A 76 -9.66 -3.51 13.64
CA PRO A 76 -8.72 -3.42 14.75
C PRO A 76 -8.11 -4.76 15.19
N ASP A 77 -8.91 -5.84 15.19
CA ASP A 77 -8.47 -7.16 15.65
C ASP A 77 -7.46 -7.79 14.68
N THR A 78 -7.66 -7.62 13.37
CA THR A 78 -6.72 -8.13 12.37
C THR A 78 -5.40 -7.39 12.44
N LEU A 79 -5.42 -6.06 12.61
CA LEU A 79 -4.21 -5.26 12.79
C LEU A 79 -3.48 -5.60 14.09
N ALA A 80 -4.21 -5.85 15.19
CA ALA A 80 -3.62 -6.28 16.46
C ALA A 80 -2.90 -7.63 16.32
N ASN A 81 -3.54 -8.61 15.66
CA ASN A 81 -2.92 -9.91 15.40
C ASN A 81 -1.64 -9.77 14.54
N ILE A 82 -1.68 -8.97 13.48
CA ILE A 82 -0.50 -8.71 12.62
C ILE A 82 0.61 -8.01 13.42
N ALA A 83 0.26 -7.07 14.28
CA ALA A 83 1.20 -6.35 15.13
C ALA A 83 1.98 -7.26 16.08
N GLU A 84 1.33 -8.33 16.56
CA GLU A 84 1.93 -9.35 17.43
C GLU A 84 2.71 -10.39 16.64
N GLU A 85 2.07 -11.01 15.65
CA GLU A 85 2.63 -12.10 14.83
C GLU A 85 3.89 -11.68 14.07
N PHE A 86 3.86 -10.48 13.49
CA PHE A 86 4.97 -9.95 12.69
C PHE A 86 5.80 -8.90 13.43
N SER A 87 5.74 -8.89 14.77
CA SER A 87 6.51 -7.97 15.63
C SER A 87 8.02 -8.03 15.39
N SER A 88 8.56 -9.22 15.09
CA SER A 88 9.99 -9.41 14.78
C SER A 88 10.35 -9.31 13.30
N VAL A 89 9.35 -9.16 12.41
CA VAL A 89 9.56 -9.16 10.96
C VAL A 89 9.66 -7.71 10.46
N ARG A 90 10.90 -7.25 10.26
CA ARG A 90 11.19 -5.90 9.75
C ARG A 90 10.48 -4.81 10.58
N SER A 91 9.57 -4.07 9.96
CA SER A 91 8.78 -3.01 10.59
C SER A 91 7.28 -3.29 10.59
N PHE A 92 6.83 -4.47 10.13
CA PHE A 92 5.40 -4.78 9.98
C PHE A 92 4.65 -4.70 11.31
N GLY A 93 5.27 -5.16 12.40
CA GLY A 93 4.68 -5.00 13.72
C GLY A 93 4.47 -3.53 14.14
N HIS A 94 5.37 -2.63 13.74
CA HIS A 94 5.21 -1.20 14.05
C HIS A 94 4.18 -0.54 13.13
N LEU A 95 4.21 -0.86 11.84
CA LEU A 95 3.23 -0.36 10.87
C LEU A 95 1.81 -0.75 11.29
N ALA A 96 1.56 -2.02 11.59
CA ALA A 96 0.25 -2.47 12.05
C ALA A 96 -0.20 -1.80 13.35
N ARG A 97 0.72 -1.45 14.27
CA ARG A 97 0.38 -0.66 15.47
C ARG A 97 0.02 0.78 15.14
N LEU A 98 0.70 1.39 14.16
CA LEU A 98 0.38 2.74 13.68
C LEU A 98 -1.00 2.77 13.03
N ASP A 99 -1.28 1.86 12.08
CA ASP A 99 -2.59 1.76 11.44
C ASP A 99 -3.71 1.44 12.45
N LEU A 100 -3.42 0.62 13.46
CA LEU A 100 -4.38 0.32 14.52
C LEU A 100 -4.66 1.58 15.37
N ALA A 101 -3.63 2.36 15.68
CA ALA A 101 -3.78 3.62 16.40
C ALA A 101 -4.59 4.64 15.58
N ASP A 102 -4.29 4.76 14.29
CA ASP A 102 -5.02 5.60 13.34
C ASP A 102 -6.48 5.17 13.24
N THR A 103 -6.77 3.87 13.22
CA THR A 103 -8.14 3.33 13.18
C THR A 103 -8.96 3.78 14.40
N TYR A 104 -8.36 3.73 15.60
CA TYR A 104 -9.01 4.22 16.81
C TYR A 104 -9.19 5.75 16.81
N LEU A 105 -8.19 6.49 16.32
CA LEU A 105 -8.26 7.95 16.22
C LEU A 105 -9.33 8.40 15.22
N LEU A 106 -9.39 7.78 14.04
CA LEU A 106 -10.42 8.04 13.03
C LEU A 106 -11.82 7.70 13.53
N SER A 107 -11.96 6.65 14.34
CA SER A 107 -13.22 6.29 14.98
C SER A 107 -13.69 7.40 15.93
N VAL A 108 -12.76 7.98 16.70
CA VAL A 108 -13.03 9.12 17.58
C VAL A 108 -13.42 10.38 16.79
N GLU A 109 -12.70 10.67 15.71
CA GLU A 109 -12.99 11.83 14.85
C GLU A 109 -14.36 11.72 14.15
N ARG A 110 -14.72 10.51 13.70
CA ARG A 110 -16.02 10.24 13.07
C ARG A 110 -17.16 10.12 14.09
N GLY A 111 -16.85 9.85 15.35
CA GLY A 111 -17.83 9.50 16.37
C GLY A 111 -18.53 8.16 16.09
N LEU A 112 -17.87 7.25 15.35
CA LEU A 112 -18.43 5.96 14.93
C LEU A 112 -17.48 4.81 15.28
N MET A 113 -18.04 3.63 15.56
CA MET A 113 -17.28 2.43 15.85
C MET A 113 -16.33 2.08 14.70
N PRO A 114 -15.16 1.46 14.96
CA PRO A 114 -14.28 0.98 13.92
C PRO A 114 -15.02 0.03 12.99
N GLY A 115 -14.80 0.17 11.67
CA GLY A 115 -15.51 -0.66 10.70
C GLY A 115 -16.86 -0.12 10.25
N VAL A 116 -17.40 0.92 10.89
CA VAL A 116 -18.65 1.56 10.48
C VAL A 116 -18.37 2.70 9.51
N GLU A 117 -19.09 2.71 8.39
CA GLU A 117 -19.09 3.80 7.42
C GLU A 117 -20.36 4.63 7.55
N PHE A 118 -20.25 5.93 7.29
CA PHE A 118 -21.41 6.81 7.23
C PHE A 118 -22.02 6.73 5.83
N ASP A 119 -23.24 6.18 5.75
CA ASP A 119 -24.06 6.21 4.53
C ASP A 119 -25.32 7.06 4.79
N PRO A 120 -25.56 8.15 4.05
CA PRO A 120 -26.77 8.95 4.21
C PRO A 120 -28.06 8.20 3.86
N ALA A 121 -27.99 7.15 3.03
CA ALA A 121 -29.15 6.31 2.70
C ALA A 121 -29.44 5.26 3.79
N ASN A 122 -28.43 4.86 4.55
CA ASN A 122 -28.53 3.92 5.65
C ASN A 122 -27.72 4.42 6.86
N PRO A 123 -28.27 5.37 7.64
CA PRO A 123 -27.52 6.01 8.71
C PRO A 123 -27.11 5.00 9.81
N PRO A 124 -25.98 5.24 10.49
CA PRO A 124 -25.53 4.39 11.59
C PRO A 124 -26.56 4.29 12.71
N SER A 125 -26.68 3.12 13.33
CA SER A 125 -27.54 2.92 14.49
C SER A 125 -26.93 3.55 15.74
N GLU A 126 -27.71 3.74 16.81
CA GLU A 126 -27.18 4.24 18.10
C GLU A 126 -26.04 3.36 18.65
N ALA A 127 -26.04 2.06 18.36
CA ALA A 127 -24.98 1.14 18.77
C ALA A 127 -23.66 1.36 18.01
N ASP A 128 -23.72 1.99 16.84
CA ASP A 128 -22.58 2.31 16.00
C ASP A 128 -21.95 3.65 16.36
N VAL A 129 -22.63 4.47 17.16
CA VAL A 129 -22.15 5.78 17.60
C VAL A 129 -21.30 5.65 18.86
N LEU A 130 -20.18 6.38 18.90
CA LEU A 130 -19.34 6.44 20.08
C LEU A 130 -19.97 7.31 21.17
N ASP A 131 -20.14 6.72 22.34
CA ASP A 131 -20.33 7.51 23.56
C ASP A 131 -19.01 8.14 24.05
N GLU A 132 -19.13 9.04 25.03
CA GLU A 132 -17.99 9.72 25.65
C GLU A 132 -16.98 8.74 26.26
N GLN A 133 -17.45 7.68 26.91
CA GLN A 133 -16.58 6.73 27.60
C GLN A 133 -15.73 5.92 26.61
N MET A 134 -16.34 5.47 25.52
CA MET A 134 -15.67 4.78 24.42
C MET A 134 -14.71 5.71 23.70
N ARG A 135 -15.09 6.98 23.50
CA ARG A 135 -14.18 7.98 22.94
C ARG A 135 -12.90 8.11 23.75
N GLN A 136 -13.00 8.22 25.07
CA GLN A 136 -11.81 8.27 25.94
C GLN A 136 -10.99 6.98 25.90
N THR A 137 -11.68 5.83 25.89
CA THR A 137 -11.03 4.51 25.78
C THR A 137 -10.22 4.39 24.49
N PHE A 138 -10.77 4.82 23.36
CA PHE A 138 -10.09 4.75 22.07
C PHE A 138 -8.94 5.74 21.97
N LEU A 139 -9.08 6.96 22.49
CA LEU A 139 -7.96 7.90 22.60
C LEU A 139 -6.82 7.34 23.46
N GLU A 140 -7.14 6.62 24.53
CA GLU A 140 -6.12 5.97 25.37
C GLU A 140 -5.43 4.81 24.66
N ARG A 141 -6.18 3.97 23.94
CA ARG A 141 -5.61 2.91 23.10
C ARG A 141 -4.71 3.47 22.01
N ALA A 142 -5.17 4.49 21.28
CA ALA A 142 -4.39 5.16 20.24
C ALA A 142 -3.09 5.75 20.81
N ALA A 143 -3.17 6.52 21.92
CA ALA A 143 -1.99 7.06 22.59
C ALA A 143 -1.00 5.97 23.01
N SER A 144 -1.48 4.85 23.56
CA SER A 144 -0.63 3.73 23.97
C SER A 144 0.11 3.13 22.77
N LEU A 145 -0.57 2.89 21.67
CA LEU A 145 0.01 2.30 20.46
C LEU A 145 1.04 3.22 19.80
N TYR A 146 0.72 4.51 19.61
CA TYR A 146 1.70 5.46 19.10
C TYR A 146 2.91 5.56 20.03
N ARG A 147 2.71 5.60 21.35
CA ARG A 147 3.81 5.67 22.32
C ARG A 147 4.72 4.44 22.22
N GLN A 148 4.15 3.24 22.14
CA GLN A 148 4.92 2.01 21.95
C GLN A 148 5.78 2.06 20.68
N VAL A 149 5.23 2.56 19.58
CA VAL A 149 5.98 2.71 18.33
C VAL A 149 7.06 3.78 18.47
N TYR A 150 6.74 4.96 19.01
CA TYR A 150 7.70 6.04 19.24
C TYR A 150 8.89 5.58 20.08
N GLU A 151 8.63 4.97 21.25
CA GLU A 151 9.68 4.49 22.16
C GLU A 151 10.54 3.39 21.50
N ALA A 152 9.93 2.50 20.72
CA ALA A 152 10.66 1.44 20.03
C ALA A 152 11.48 1.92 18.83
N THR A 153 11.24 3.13 18.31
CA THR A 153 11.79 3.57 17.02
C THR A 153 12.60 4.86 17.07
N ASN A 154 12.39 5.75 18.05
CA ASN A 154 12.99 7.10 18.08
C ASN A 154 14.53 7.14 18.12
N SER A 155 15.17 6.01 18.48
CA SER A 155 16.62 5.87 18.61
C SER A 155 17.16 4.73 17.74
N VAL A 156 16.33 4.16 16.86
CA VAL A 156 16.72 3.04 15.99
C VAL A 156 16.97 3.55 14.58
N ARG A 157 18.22 3.38 14.13
CA ARG A 157 18.63 3.79 12.77
C ARG A 157 17.79 3.08 11.71
N GLY A 158 17.24 3.85 10.78
CA GLY A 158 16.38 3.36 9.69
C GLY A 158 14.91 3.21 10.06
N LYS A 159 14.50 3.56 11.29
CA LYS A 159 13.10 3.55 11.74
C LYS A 159 12.58 4.96 12.08
N GLU A 160 13.34 5.99 11.77
CA GLU A 160 13.00 7.38 12.07
C GLU A 160 11.66 7.83 11.45
N PRO A 161 11.27 7.42 10.22
CA PRO A 161 9.95 7.73 9.68
C PRO A 161 8.80 7.26 10.58
N LEU A 162 8.91 6.06 11.15
CA LEU A 162 7.90 5.49 12.05
C LEU A 162 7.83 6.27 13.37
N ALA A 163 8.97 6.75 13.87
CA ALA A 163 9.03 7.59 15.06
C ALA A 163 8.39 8.96 14.82
N ILE A 164 8.60 9.54 13.64
CA ILE A 164 8.00 10.82 13.24
C ILE A 164 6.48 10.68 13.12
N GLU A 165 6.01 9.62 12.47
CA GLU A 165 4.59 9.30 12.34
C GLU A 165 3.92 9.09 13.71
N ALA A 166 4.54 8.29 14.58
CA ALA A 166 4.07 8.11 15.95
C ALA A 166 4.01 9.42 16.74
N ALA A 167 4.97 10.33 16.56
CA ALA A 167 4.96 11.64 17.20
C ALA A 167 3.79 12.51 16.70
N PHE A 168 3.51 12.50 15.39
CA PHE A 168 2.32 13.19 14.86
C PHE A 168 1.00 12.58 15.35
N GLY A 169 0.93 11.26 15.50
CA GLY A 169 -0.23 10.58 16.06
C GLY A 169 -0.46 10.92 17.55
N LEU A 170 0.61 10.94 18.35
CA LEU A 170 0.55 11.41 19.75
C LEU A 170 0.08 12.86 19.84
N ALA A 171 0.53 13.73 18.93
CA ALA A 171 0.06 15.09 18.85
C ALA A 171 -1.44 15.16 18.53
N ALA A 172 -1.91 14.39 17.55
CA ALA A 172 -3.32 14.33 17.19
C ALA A 172 -4.19 13.85 18.36
N VAL A 173 -3.77 12.82 19.10
CA VAL A 173 -4.48 12.38 20.31
C VAL A 173 -4.52 13.47 21.39
N ALA A 174 -3.43 14.23 21.56
CA ALA A 174 -3.40 15.36 22.49
C ALA A 174 -4.36 16.49 22.05
N GLU A 175 -4.41 16.80 20.75
CA GLU A 175 -5.36 17.75 20.16
C GLU A 175 -6.81 17.31 20.40
N SER A 176 -7.16 16.04 20.15
CA SER A 176 -8.50 15.48 20.39
C SER A 176 -8.92 15.54 21.86
N ARG A 177 -7.95 15.61 22.80
CA ARG A 177 -8.20 15.79 24.24
C ARG A 177 -8.25 17.24 24.68
N GLY A 178 -7.95 18.19 23.79
CA GLY A 178 -7.77 19.60 24.11
C GLY A 178 -6.46 19.92 24.85
N ASP A 179 -5.51 18.97 24.91
CA ASP A 179 -4.17 19.20 25.47
C ASP A 179 -3.24 19.82 24.42
N ILE A 180 -3.42 21.12 24.19
CA ILE A 180 -2.66 21.89 23.20
C ILE A 180 -1.16 21.89 23.51
N GLU A 181 -0.78 21.93 24.79
CA GLU A 181 0.62 21.91 25.20
C GLU A 181 1.26 20.51 25.00
N GLY A 182 0.50 19.44 25.25
CA GLY A 182 0.86 18.08 24.83
C GLY A 182 1.08 17.97 23.33
N ALA A 183 0.15 18.50 22.53
CA ALA A 183 0.23 18.49 21.08
C ALA A 183 1.50 19.18 20.56
N LYS A 184 1.79 20.40 21.06
CA LYS A 184 2.99 21.15 20.70
C LYS A 184 4.27 20.34 20.95
N ARG A 185 4.42 19.77 22.15
CA ARG A 185 5.60 18.95 22.51
C ARG A 185 5.82 17.81 21.52
N HIS A 186 4.75 17.10 21.16
CA HIS A 186 4.85 15.96 20.23
C HIS A 186 5.17 16.40 18.79
N ILE A 187 4.67 17.56 18.34
CA ILE A 187 5.03 18.09 17.01
C ILE A 187 6.46 18.61 17.00
N GLU A 188 6.95 19.23 18.08
CA GLU A 188 8.35 19.61 18.23
C GLU A 188 9.27 18.38 18.16
N ASP A 189 8.87 17.26 18.77
CA ASP A 189 9.58 15.99 18.65
C ASP A 189 9.60 15.47 17.20
N ALA A 190 8.47 15.51 16.50
CA ALA A 190 8.37 15.15 15.09
C ALA A 190 9.30 16.02 14.21
N LYS A 191 9.28 17.34 14.42
CA LYS A 191 10.13 18.32 13.73
C LYS A 191 11.61 18.01 13.96
N ARG A 192 12.02 17.85 15.22
CA ARG A 192 13.41 17.55 15.62
C ARG A 192 13.92 16.27 14.95
N LEU A 193 13.10 15.22 14.92
CA LEU A 193 13.44 13.96 14.25
C LEU A 193 13.57 14.14 12.73
N ALA A 194 12.63 14.87 12.12
CA ALA A 194 12.65 15.16 10.68
C ALA A 194 13.89 15.98 10.27
N GLU A 195 14.25 17.03 11.03
CA GLU A 195 15.44 17.86 10.77
C GLU A 195 16.73 17.06 10.90
N LYS A 196 16.84 16.24 11.95
CA LYS A 196 18.00 15.36 12.17
C LYS A 196 18.25 14.43 10.97
N MET A 197 17.19 13.95 10.34
CA MET A 197 17.24 13.04 9.19
C MET A 197 17.17 13.76 7.84
N GLN A 198 17.14 15.08 7.84
CA GLN A 198 17.01 15.94 6.66
C GLN A 198 15.73 15.67 5.84
N TYR A 199 14.65 15.24 6.49
CA TYR A 199 13.32 15.13 5.91
C TYR A 199 12.65 16.50 5.88
N THR A 200 13.12 17.37 4.98
CA THR A 200 12.71 18.78 4.89
C THR A 200 11.19 18.96 4.76
N ALA A 201 10.51 18.13 3.97
CA ALA A 201 9.06 18.16 3.81
C ALA A 201 8.32 17.92 5.14
N LEU A 202 8.73 16.91 5.91
CA LEU A 202 8.11 16.58 7.20
C LEU A 202 8.41 17.66 8.26
N ALA A 203 9.62 18.23 8.26
CA ALA A 203 9.95 19.35 9.14
C ALA A 203 9.10 20.60 8.84
N MET A 204 8.85 20.90 7.56
CA MET A 204 7.95 21.99 7.16
C MET A 204 6.49 21.74 7.57
N ILE A 205 6.00 20.50 7.44
CA ILE A 205 4.65 20.12 7.89
C ILE A 205 4.52 20.33 9.41
N ALA A 206 5.51 19.88 10.18
CA ALA A 206 5.53 20.07 11.63
C ALA A 206 5.54 21.56 12.02
N GLU A 207 6.35 22.36 11.34
CA GLU A 207 6.40 23.82 11.55
C GLU A 207 5.05 24.49 11.28
N ASN A 208 4.41 24.16 10.16
CA ASN A 208 3.10 24.71 9.81
C ASN A 208 2.02 24.32 10.84
N ARG A 209 2.05 23.06 11.30
CA ARG A 209 1.11 22.58 12.32
C ARG A 209 1.30 23.31 13.66
N LEU A 210 2.55 23.57 14.08
CA LEU A 210 2.84 24.37 15.28
C LEU A 210 2.31 25.81 15.16
N GLN A 211 2.43 26.43 13.99
CA GLN A 211 1.90 27.78 13.76
C GLN A 211 0.37 27.79 13.81
N THR A 212 -0.26 26.78 13.23
CA THR A 212 -1.73 26.65 13.20
C THR A 212 -2.29 26.36 14.59
N LEU A 213 -1.60 25.56 15.42
CA LEU A 213 -2.02 25.26 16.80
C LEU A 213 -2.20 26.50 17.68
N ASN A 214 -1.43 27.57 17.42
CA ASN A 214 -1.58 28.83 18.15
C ASN A 214 -2.83 29.62 17.71
N ASN A 215 -3.45 29.23 16.60
CA ASN A 215 -4.59 29.93 15.97
C ASN A 215 -5.89 29.11 15.99
N VAL A 216 -5.92 27.94 16.64
CA VAL A 216 -7.15 27.13 16.73
C VAL A 216 -8.11 27.79 17.72
N GLY A 217 -9.13 28.47 17.19
CA GLY A 217 -10.27 28.96 17.96
C GLY A 217 -11.13 27.82 18.52
N PRO A 218 -12.16 28.13 19.33
CA PRO A 218 -13.06 27.10 19.85
C PRO A 218 -13.69 26.29 18.70
N VAL A 219 -13.86 24.98 18.92
CA VAL A 219 -14.53 24.08 17.97
C VAL A 219 -15.89 24.70 17.58
N PRO A 220 -16.17 24.89 16.28
CA PRO A 220 -17.43 25.47 15.85
C PRO A 220 -18.59 24.58 16.33
N ALA A 221 -19.60 25.20 16.96
CA ALA A 221 -20.78 24.47 17.39
C ALA A 221 -21.52 23.92 16.16
N LEU A 222 -21.70 22.60 16.13
CA LEU A 222 -22.59 21.95 15.15
C LEU A 222 -24.02 22.12 15.67
N TYR A 223 -24.87 22.78 14.87
CA TYR A 223 -26.28 22.96 15.20
C TYR A 223 -27.06 21.68 14.86
N ASP A 224 -27.97 21.26 15.74
CA ASP A 224 -28.94 20.21 15.42
C ASP A 224 -29.72 20.58 14.16
N ALA A 225 -30.16 19.56 13.40
CA ALA A 225 -30.97 19.77 12.20
C ALA A 225 -32.25 20.59 12.46
N ALA A 226 -32.79 20.51 13.67
CA ALA A 226 -33.94 21.31 14.12
C ALA A 226 -33.64 22.81 14.28
N ASN A 227 -32.37 23.18 14.39
CA ASN A 227 -31.89 24.55 14.56
C ASN A 227 -31.30 25.13 13.26
N LEU A 228 -31.30 24.36 12.16
CA LEU A 228 -30.93 24.87 10.85
C LEU A 228 -32.05 25.77 10.31
N PRO A 229 -31.73 26.91 9.67
CA PRO A 229 -32.73 27.70 8.98
C PRO A 229 -33.40 26.85 7.89
N PRO A 230 -34.72 27.01 7.65
CA PRO A 230 -35.40 26.28 6.60
C PRO A 230 -34.72 26.57 5.25
N LEU A 231 -34.47 25.52 4.46
CA LEU A 231 -33.95 25.69 3.11
C LEU A 231 -34.93 26.60 2.35
N PRO A 232 -34.44 27.61 1.61
CA PRO A 232 -35.31 28.43 0.78
C PRO A 232 -36.07 27.51 -0.19
N GLU A 233 -37.39 27.66 -0.24
CA GLU A 233 -38.22 26.91 -1.17
C GLU A 233 -37.72 27.20 -2.60
N PRO A 234 -37.52 26.17 -3.45
CA PRO A 234 -37.10 26.40 -4.82
C PRO A 234 -38.16 27.27 -5.50
N GLU A 235 -37.74 28.42 -6.04
CA GLU A 235 -38.64 29.28 -6.80
C GLU A 235 -39.32 28.45 -7.90
N PRO A 236 -40.66 28.53 -8.04
CA PRO A 236 -41.36 27.85 -9.11
C PRO A 236 -40.74 28.25 -10.44
N ILE A 237 -40.15 27.28 -11.14
CA ILE A 237 -39.75 27.49 -12.53
C ILE A 237 -41.07 27.61 -13.30
N GLU A 238 -41.49 28.83 -13.58
CA GLU A 238 -42.61 29.07 -14.48
C GLU A 238 -42.24 28.44 -15.84
N PRO A 239 -43.02 27.46 -16.35
CA PRO A 239 -42.76 26.95 -17.69
C PRO A 239 -42.91 28.12 -18.67
N PRO A 240 -42.02 28.21 -19.68
CA PRO A 240 -42.11 29.30 -20.65
C PRO A 240 -43.51 29.31 -21.27
N ALA A 241 -44.14 30.48 -21.23
CA ALA A 241 -45.45 30.71 -21.81
C ALA A 241 -45.44 30.24 -23.26
N THR A 242 -46.29 29.27 -23.56
CA THR A 242 -46.55 28.81 -24.92
C THR A 242 -47.44 29.86 -25.57
N ASP A 243 -46.84 30.80 -26.32
CA ASP A 243 -47.59 31.73 -27.15
C ASP A 243 -48.19 30.95 -28.34
N GLU A 244 -49.37 30.38 -28.13
CA GLU A 244 -50.28 30.04 -29.23
C GLU A 244 -51.04 31.30 -29.65
N SER A 245 -50.44 32.09 -30.53
CA SER A 245 -51.21 33.01 -31.38
C SER A 245 -50.56 33.10 -32.76
N GLY A 246 -51.06 32.28 -33.67
CA GLY A 246 -50.73 32.36 -35.08
C GLY A 246 -51.14 33.72 -35.66
N SER A 247 -50.20 34.36 -36.35
CA SER A 247 -50.51 35.33 -37.40
C SER A 247 -49.31 35.47 -38.32
N GLY A 248 -49.52 35.17 -39.60
CA GLY A 248 -48.78 35.78 -40.69
C GLY A 248 -47.45 35.13 -41.04
N ILE A 249 -47.51 34.08 -41.85
CA ILE A 249 -46.47 33.79 -42.83
C ILE A 249 -46.45 34.98 -43.81
N GLU A 250 -45.41 35.80 -43.77
CA GLU A 250 -44.97 36.59 -44.93
C GLU A 250 -43.58 36.08 -45.32
N VAL A 251 -43.54 35.31 -46.39
CA VAL A 251 -42.32 34.90 -47.09
C VAL A 251 -41.99 36.03 -48.07
N PRO A 252 -40.86 36.73 -47.93
CA PRO A 252 -40.29 37.46 -49.05
C PRO A 252 -39.62 36.44 -49.96
N ALA A 253 -40.19 36.26 -51.15
CA ALA A 253 -39.56 35.56 -52.25
C ALA A 253 -38.39 36.39 -52.76
N ASP A 254 -37.17 35.97 -52.44
CA ASP A 254 -36.02 36.18 -53.32
C ASP A 254 -35.01 35.06 -53.09
N ALA A 255 -35.00 34.11 -54.02
CA ALA A 255 -33.87 33.21 -54.22
C ALA A 255 -32.88 33.91 -55.16
N PRO A 256 -31.61 33.55 -55.08
CA PRO A 256 -31.12 32.82 -56.24
C PRO A 256 -30.56 31.46 -55.87
N ASP A 257 -30.95 30.53 -56.73
CA ASP A 257 -30.37 29.22 -56.93
C ASP A 257 -28.84 29.26 -56.95
N ASP A 258 -28.21 28.33 -56.22
CA ASP A 258 -27.17 27.54 -56.86
C ASP A 258 -27.10 26.10 -56.30
N ALA A 259 -27.53 25.19 -57.18
CA ALA A 259 -27.02 23.85 -57.44
C ALA A 259 -26.53 22.93 -56.30
N SER A 260 -27.40 21.94 -55.99
CA SER A 260 -27.21 20.53 -56.34
C SER A 260 -25.93 19.78 -55.91
N SER A 261 -26.07 18.88 -54.92
CA SER A 261 -25.79 17.43 -55.00
C SER A 261 -26.13 16.81 -53.63
N ALA A 262 -27.18 16.00 -53.45
CA ALA A 262 -27.15 14.52 -53.56
C ALA A 262 -25.86 13.90 -52.95
N GLY A 263 -25.89 12.98 -51.99
CA GLY A 263 -26.98 12.25 -51.35
C GLY A 263 -26.43 11.30 -50.27
N GLU A 264 -27.37 10.60 -49.62
CA GLU A 264 -27.24 9.32 -48.89
C GLU A 264 -26.28 9.18 -47.69
N GLN A 265 -26.92 9.15 -46.52
CA GLN A 265 -26.85 8.11 -45.47
C GLN A 265 -25.68 7.11 -45.54
N THR A 266 -24.97 6.93 -44.42
CA THR A 266 -25.14 5.73 -43.58
C THR A 266 -24.36 5.87 -42.27
N SER A 267 -24.97 5.30 -41.24
CA SER A 267 -24.49 4.95 -39.91
C SER A 267 -23.10 4.31 -39.89
N ASP A 268 -22.29 4.66 -38.88
CA ASP A 268 -21.19 3.81 -38.41
C ASP A 268 -21.21 3.73 -36.87
N ASP A 269 -21.50 2.52 -36.42
CA ASP A 269 -21.51 2.02 -35.05
C ASP A 269 -20.16 1.30 -34.86
N GLY A 270 -19.26 1.94 -34.12
CA GLY A 270 -17.93 1.42 -33.84
C GLY A 270 -17.91 0.47 -32.65
N GLY A 271 -18.61 -0.66 -32.75
CA GLY A 271 -18.37 -1.84 -31.92
C GLY A 271 -17.21 -2.66 -32.49
N VAL A 272 -16.21 -2.97 -31.66
CA VAL A 272 -15.16 -3.93 -32.03
C VAL A 272 -15.10 -5.02 -30.95
N ASP A 273 -15.47 -6.23 -31.36
CA ASP A 273 -15.39 -7.51 -30.64
C ASP A 273 -13.98 -7.89 -30.17
N PRO A 274 -13.85 -8.70 -29.10
CA PRO A 274 -12.74 -9.61 -28.93
C PRO A 274 -13.15 -11.03 -29.35
N ALA A 275 -12.59 -11.52 -30.46
CA ALA A 275 -12.60 -12.94 -30.81
C ALA A 275 -11.42 -13.68 -30.17
N ALA A 276 -11.71 -14.90 -29.73
CA ALA A 276 -10.85 -15.89 -29.08
C ALA A 276 -9.58 -16.28 -29.85
N GLU A 277 -8.51 -16.65 -29.14
CA GLU A 277 -7.81 -17.95 -29.28
C GLU A 277 -6.62 -18.06 -28.30
N ASN A 278 -6.70 -18.98 -27.33
CA ASN A 278 -5.62 -19.90 -26.94
C ASN A 278 -5.97 -20.67 -25.66
N GLN A 279 -6.44 -21.90 -25.83
CA GLN A 279 -6.28 -22.96 -24.84
C GLN A 279 -4.88 -23.56 -24.98
N PRO A 280 -4.29 -24.02 -23.87
CA PRO A 280 -3.46 -25.21 -23.93
C PRO A 280 -3.95 -26.29 -22.94
N GLY A 281 -4.13 -27.50 -23.48
CA GLY A 281 -3.54 -28.71 -22.93
C GLY A 281 -4.20 -29.31 -21.69
N ASP A 282 -5.27 -30.06 -21.93
CA ASP A 282 -5.64 -31.23 -21.13
C ASP A 282 -4.55 -32.31 -21.26
N GLU A 283 -3.77 -32.54 -20.21
CA GLU A 283 -2.96 -33.74 -20.02
C GLU A 283 -3.27 -34.37 -18.64
N GLY A 284 -4.52 -34.82 -18.47
CA GLY A 284 -4.89 -35.76 -17.43
C GLY A 284 -4.52 -37.21 -17.78
N SER A 285 -3.24 -37.57 -17.72
CA SER A 285 -2.82 -38.98 -17.70
C SER A 285 -2.89 -39.51 -16.26
N ALA A 286 -4.00 -40.13 -15.91
CA ALA A 286 -4.16 -40.90 -14.67
C ALA A 286 -4.47 -42.36 -15.01
N GLU A 287 -3.42 -43.15 -15.31
CA GLU A 287 -3.49 -44.60 -15.19
C GLU A 287 -2.09 -45.16 -14.87
N GLN A 288 -1.84 -45.44 -13.58
CA GLN A 288 -0.95 -46.52 -13.17
C GLN A 288 -1.24 -46.96 -11.72
N SER A 289 -1.91 -48.10 -11.64
CA SER A 289 -1.57 -49.23 -10.77
C SER A 289 -1.50 -49.02 -9.24
N ARG A 290 -2.60 -49.35 -8.57
CA ARG A 290 -2.56 -50.04 -7.27
C ARG A 290 -3.48 -51.25 -7.31
N GLU A 291 -2.90 -52.38 -7.66
CA GLU A 291 -3.38 -53.71 -7.32
C GLU A 291 -2.47 -54.25 -6.19
N SER A 292 -3.02 -55.16 -5.38
CA SER A 292 -2.52 -55.73 -4.11
C SER A 292 -2.74 -54.86 -2.86
N ASP A 293 -3.81 -55.16 -2.10
CA ASP A 293 -3.70 -56.08 -0.95
C ASP A 293 -5.07 -56.45 -0.36
N GLY A 294 -5.28 -57.75 -0.11
CA GLY A 294 -6.07 -58.27 1.02
C GLY A 294 -7.60 -58.39 0.94
N GLY A 295 -8.08 -59.64 0.82
CA GLY A 295 -9.17 -60.12 1.68
C GLY A 295 -10.35 -60.83 1.00
N GLY A 296 -10.31 -62.17 0.96
CA GLY A 296 -11.46 -63.03 0.63
C GLY A 296 -11.07 -64.34 -0.04
#